data_AF-A0A0F6QZH0-F1
#
_entry.id   AF-A0A0F6QZH0-F1
#
_cell.length_a   1.000
_cell.length_b   1.000
_cell.length_c   1.000
_cell.angle_alpha   90.00
_cell.angle_beta   90.00
_cell.angle_gamma   90.00
#
_symmetry.space_group_name_H-M   'P 1'
#
loop_
_entity.id
_entity.type
_entity.pdbx_description
1 polymer ?
#
loop_
_entity_poly.entity_id
_entity_poly.type
_entity_poly.pdbx_seq_one_letter_code
_entity_poly.pdbx_strand_id
1 'polypeptide(L)'
;MLAEIEFENIGVIPQASLELSSGLTVLTGETGAGKTMVVTGLRLLTGGRADASRVRVGAARAVVEGRFIVDNLSEDAHAVVREVVESAGGEPDENGEIIATRVVNANGRSKAHLGGRAVPASSLHSFSTELLTIHGQNDQLRLLSLDRQRDALDRMDPDVQKLAATFSAAYKKWREMAKKLREHTNSRMELAQEADRLDFAINEITAINPSIGEDLQLQETIRRLQDVDALREQTLTVLAHLDGAASISEYGAIEDDQNGASDLLGQAASVLLGSEDKDLRGLGDRLADVIAITGEVSAEVGRFLNQLPSDDEELDKLMLRQQELKSLTRKYAPDIEGVIKWLKKAEKKRATIDTSPEALEKLTKDVADAEASMLKVGKKLSAARIALAEKLSAAVTQEIHGLAMNKAVFVVDVRTVAPSKNGLDEVEFLLAPNSAAQPRPLATSASGGELSRVMLALEVVLSAGSSGTTMVFDEVDAGVGGRAAVEIAKRLARLAQKNQVIVVTHLPQVAAFADTHVHVSKNVGDESVTSAVEKLDDERRVEEIARMLAGLDDTETGRAHAEELLATARKTIAAWRASSAEVH
;
A
#
# COMPACT_ATOMS: atom_id res chain seq x y z
N MET A 1 24.28 11.28 18.29
CA MET A 1 24.69 12.70 18.35
C MET A 1 25.45 13.09 17.09
N LEU A 2 25.44 14.36 16.72
CA LEU A 2 26.25 14.95 15.65
C LEU A 2 27.60 15.40 16.22
N ALA A 3 28.69 14.71 15.88
CA ALA A 3 30.03 14.98 16.42
C ALA A 3 30.68 16.19 15.76
N GLU A 4 30.64 16.22 14.44
CA GLU A 4 31.24 17.27 13.61
C GLU A 4 30.27 17.69 12.52
N ILE A 5 30.30 18.98 12.16
CA ILE A 5 29.63 19.50 10.98
C ILE A 5 30.56 20.40 10.17
N GLU A 6 30.63 20.14 8.88
CA GLU A 6 31.39 20.92 7.91
C GLU A 6 30.45 21.63 6.93
N PHE A 7 30.82 22.86 6.58
CA PHE A 7 30.13 23.70 5.62
C PHE A 7 31.10 24.15 4.54
N GLU A 8 30.64 24.11 3.29
CA GLU A 8 31.34 24.68 2.13
C GLU A 8 30.34 25.51 1.32
N ASN A 9 30.66 26.77 1.09
CA ASN A 9 29.94 27.69 0.19
C ASN A 9 28.43 27.85 0.49
N ILE A 10 28.03 27.86 1.76
CA ILE A 10 26.64 28.07 2.19
C ILE A 10 26.39 29.54 2.58
N GLY A 11 25.62 30.25 1.78
CA GLY A 11 25.30 31.67 1.97
C GLY A 11 26.54 32.53 2.16
N VAL A 12 26.71 33.09 3.36
CA VAL A 12 27.85 33.94 3.73
C VAL A 12 29.07 33.17 4.24
N ILE A 13 28.95 31.85 4.46
CA ILE A 13 30.01 30.99 5.00
C ILE A 13 30.76 30.34 3.82
N PRO A 14 32.04 30.70 3.57
CA PRO A 14 32.84 30.09 2.52
C PRO A 14 33.27 28.66 2.92
N GLN A 15 33.78 28.49 4.13
CA GLN A 15 34.15 27.21 4.72
C GLN A 15 34.08 27.32 6.24
N ALA A 16 33.60 26.28 6.93
CA ALA A 16 33.68 26.16 8.38
C ALA A 16 33.63 24.68 8.78
N SER A 17 34.38 24.27 9.80
CA SER A 17 34.26 22.99 10.49
C SER A 17 33.99 23.26 11.97
N LEU A 18 33.05 22.52 12.57
CA LEU A 18 32.67 22.67 13.97
C LEU A 18 32.61 21.30 14.65
N GLU A 19 33.45 21.14 15.68
CA GLU A 19 33.32 20.08 16.66
C GLU A 19 32.25 20.46 17.70
N LEU A 20 31.23 19.63 17.82
CA LEU A 20 30.09 19.87 18.70
C LEU A 20 30.23 19.07 20.00
N SER A 21 29.81 19.65 21.12
CA SER A 21 29.77 18.92 22.39
C SER A 21 28.59 17.94 22.40
N SER A 22 28.72 16.81 23.09
CA SER A 22 27.61 15.92 23.41
C SER A 22 26.56 16.55 24.34
N GLY A 23 26.90 17.66 24.99
CA GLY A 23 26.02 18.44 25.85
C GLY A 23 25.46 19.68 25.17
N LEU A 24 25.56 20.85 25.82
CA LEU A 24 25.00 22.10 25.32
C LEU A 24 26.03 22.86 24.48
N THR A 25 25.78 22.99 23.19
CA THR A 25 26.52 23.88 22.29
C THR A 25 25.70 25.14 22.02
N VAL A 26 26.30 26.31 22.18
CA VAL A 26 25.64 27.59 21.91
C VAL A 26 26.32 28.31 20.74
N LEU A 27 25.51 28.88 19.84
CA LEU A 27 25.93 29.71 18.72
C LEU A 27 25.56 31.19 18.97
N THR A 28 26.56 32.05 19.17
CA THR A 28 26.40 33.50 19.33
C THR A 28 27.06 34.26 18.16
N GLY A 29 27.05 35.60 18.22
CA GLY A 29 27.71 36.44 17.23
C GLY A 29 26.83 37.55 16.66
N GLU A 30 27.46 38.43 15.90
CA GLU A 30 26.88 39.71 15.45
C GLU A 30 25.99 39.58 14.22
N THR A 31 26.27 38.61 13.35
CA THR A 31 25.53 38.47 12.09
C THR A 31 24.34 37.53 12.27
N GLY A 32 23.13 38.05 12.05
CA GLY A 32 21.95 37.20 11.89
C GLY A 32 22.12 36.22 10.72
N ALA A 33 22.69 36.70 9.61
CA ALA A 33 22.90 35.89 8.40
C ALA A 33 23.76 34.65 8.62
N GLY A 34 24.90 34.76 9.33
CA GLY A 34 25.79 33.62 9.56
C GLY A 34 25.17 32.56 10.48
N LYS A 35 24.51 32.97 11.57
CA LYS A 35 23.78 32.06 12.47
C LYS A 35 22.66 31.32 11.74
N THR A 36 21.87 32.03 10.93
CA THR A 36 20.84 31.42 10.09
C THR A 36 21.43 30.42 9.09
N MET A 37 22.62 30.66 8.54
CA MET A 37 23.26 29.71 7.60
C MET A 37 23.71 28.42 8.30
N VAL A 38 24.21 28.48 9.54
CA VAL A 38 24.53 27.29 10.33
C VAL A 38 23.28 26.44 10.56
N VAL A 39 22.18 27.05 11.02
CA VAL A 39 20.88 26.35 11.20
C VAL A 39 20.37 25.82 9.85
N THR A 40 20.55 26.56 8.77
CA THR A 40 20.16 26.13 7.42
C THR A 40 20.93 24.89 6.99
N GLY A 41 22.24 24.80 7.29
CA GLY A 41 23.00 23.61 6.97
C GLY A 41 22.59 22.39 7.81
N LEU A 42 22.31 22.57 9.10
CA LEU A 42 21.70 21.51 9.92
C LEU A 42 20.37 21.01 9.31
N ARG A 43 19.53 21.92 8.80
CA ARG A 43 18.28 21.55 8.08
C ARG A 43 18.52 20.82 6.75
N LEU A 44 19.64 21.06 6.09
CA LEU A 44 20.00 20.30 4.88
C LEU A 44 20.35 18.84 5.22
N LEU A 45 20.98 18.60 6.37
CA LEU A 45 21.27 17.26 6.88
C LEU A 45 20.00 16.50 7.31
N THR A 46 18.89 17.19 7.62
CA THR A 46 17.60 16.51 7.90
C THR A 46 16.86 16.02 6.66
N GLY A 47 17.47 16.12 5.47
CA GLY A 47 16.84 15.75 4.21
C GLY A 47 15.80 16.78 3.71
N GLY A 48 15.72 17.94 4.35
CA GLY A 48 14.79 19.03 4.03
C GLY A 48 14.93 19.58 2.60
N ARG A 49 14.01 20.47 2.24
CA ARG A 49 14.00 21.09 0.90
C ARG A 49 15.28 21.88 0.66
N ALA A 50 16.00 21.53 -0.40
CA ALA A 50 17.15 22.28 -0.85
C ALA A 50 16.73 23.57 -1.58
N ASP A 51 17.43 24.66 -1.32
CA ASP A 51 17.17 25.97 -1.90
C ASP A 51 18.47 26.51 -2.50
N ALA A 52 18.48 26.70 -3.83
CA ALA A 52 19.65 27.19 -4.55
C ALA A 52 20.06 28.61 -4.16
N SER A 53 19.13 29.42 -3.63
CA SER A 53 19.45 30.77 -3.13
C SER A 53 20.37 30.75 -1.91
N ARG A 54 20.54 29.58 -1.27
CA ARG A 54 21.46 29.36 -0.15
C ARG A 54 22.87 29.00 -0.61
N VAL A 55 23.10 28.79 -1.91
CA VAL A 55 24.45 28.64 -2.45
C VAL A 55 25.11 30.01 -2.49
N ARG A 56 26.34 30.09 -1.99
CA ARG A 56 27.12 31.33 -1.99
C ARG A 56 27.21 31.90 -3.41
N VAL A 57 27.04 33.21 -3.54
CA VAL A 57 27.15 33.91 -4.83
C VAL A 57 28.55 33.68 -5.41
N GLY A 58 28.61 33.24 -6.67
CA GLY A 58 29.85 32.90 -7.37
C GLY A 58 30.33 31.45 -7.18
N ALA A 59 29.74 30.68 -6.26
CA ALA A 59 30.05 29.26 -6.09
C ALA A 59 29.15 28.37 -6.98
N ALA A 60 29.71 27.26 -7.46
CA ALA A 60 28.95 26.29 -8.26
C ALA A 60 27.97 25.45 -7.44
N ARG A 61 28.31 25.20 -6.16
CA ARG A 61 27.56 24.34 -5.23
C ARG A 61 27.84 24.74 -3.77
N ALA A 62 26.94 24.36 -2.88
CA ALA A 62 27.13 24.31 -1.44
C ALA A 62 27.17 22.86 -0.97
N VAL A 63 28.00 22.58 0.04
CA VAL A 63 28.14 21.25 0.66
C VAL A 63 27.96 21.40 2.16
N VAL A 64 27.20 20.49 2.75
CA VAL A 64 27.10 20.32 4.20
C VAL A 64 27.33 18.86 4.51
N GLU A 65 28.28 18.58 5.41
CA GLU A 65 28.63 17.23 5.84
C GLU A 65 28.51 17.14 7.36
N GLY A 66 27.95 16.05 7.86
CA GLY A 66 27.84 15.79 9.29
C GLY A 66 28.29 14.38 9.64
N ARG A 67 29.05 14.25 10.73
CA ARG A 67 29.47 12.97 11.31
C ARG A 67 28.56 12.60 12.48
N PHE A 68 27.90 11.46 12.38
CA PHE A 68 26.94 11.01 13.39
C PHE A 68 27.46 9.80 14.16
N ILE A 69 27.49 9.91 15.49
CA ILE A 69 27.73 8.82 16.43
C ILE A 69 26.38 8.26 16.89
N VAL A 70 26.18 6.96 16.76
CA VAL A 70 24.88 6.28 16.99
C VAL A 70 24.80 5.44 18.26
N ASP A 71 25.91 5.29 19.00
CA ASP A 71 26.03 4.38 20.14
C ASP A 71 25.03 4.63 21.28
N ASN A 72 24.61 5.89 21.46
CA ASN A 72 23.73 6.31 22.56
C ASN A 72 22.23 6.31 22.19
N LEU A 73 21.87 5.80 21.00
CA LEU A 73 20.47 5.64 20.60
C LEU A 73 19.81 4.45 21.31
N SER A 74 18.48 4.48 21.39
CA SER A 74 17.71 3.28 21.76
C SER A 74 17.92 2.16 20.74
N GLU A 75 17.77 0.90 21.17
CA GLU A 75 17.94 -0.26 20.28
C GLU A 75 17.05 -0.17 19.02
N ASP A 76 15.80 0.28 19.18
CA ASP A 76 14.86 0.45 18.06
C ASP A 76 15.34 1.53 17.07
N ALA A 77 15.76 2.70 17.57
CA ALA A 77 16.27 3.77 16.72
C ALA A 77 17.58 3.38 16.03
N HIS A 78 18.45 2.66 16.75
CA HIS A 78 19.68 2.11 16.20
C HIS A 78 19.41 1.09 15.08
N ALA A 79 18.38 0.23 15.24
CA ALA A 79 17.98 -0.73 14.22
C ALA A 79 17.48 -0.04 12.94
N VAL A 80 16.62 0.98 13.08
CA VAL A 80 16.12 1.78 11.94
C VAL A 80 17.26 2.49 11.22
N VAL A 81 18.16 3.14 11.97
CA VAL A 81 19.33 3.83 11.39
C VAL A 81 20.21 2.85 10.61
N ARG A 82 20.49 1.67 11.19
CA ARG A 82 21.28 0.63 10.54
C ARG A 82 20.61 0.14 9.25
N GLU A 83 19.31 -0.17 9.29
CA GLU A 83 18.55 -0.62 8.12
C GLU A 83 18.58 0.42 6.97
N VAL A 84 18.41 1.70 7.28
CA VAL A 84 18.44 2.78 6.27
C VAL A 84 19.82 2.91 5.62
N VAL A 85 20.90 2.74 6.38
CA VAL A 85 22.27 2.83 5.88
C VAL A 85 22.64 1.58 5.06
N GLU A 86 22.33 0.39 5.57
CA GLU A 86 22.61 -0.89 4.89
C GLU A 86 21.80 -1.04 3.60
N SER A 87 20.52 -0.66 3.59
CA SER A 87 19.68 -0.69 2.38
C SER A 87 20.16 0.27 1.29
N ALA A 88 20.88 1.32 1.66
CA ALA A 88 21.58 2.21 0.74
C ALA A 88 22.95 1.68 0.27
N GLY A 89 23.43 0.59 0.86
CA GLY A 89 24.78 0.03 0.66
C GLY A 89 25.89 0.90 1.26
N GLY A 90 25.55 1.76 2.22
CA GLY A 90 26.48 2.58 2.98
C GLY A 90 27.07 1.81 4.16
N GLU A 91 28.23 2.26 4.62
CA GLU A 91 28.93 1.67 5.76
C GLU A 91 29.37 2.79 6.72
N PRO A 92 29.44 2.52 8.03
CA PRO A 92 30.10 3.42 8.97
C PRO A 92 31.60 3.48 8.69
N ASP A 93 32.26 4.55 9.15
CA ASP A 93 33.70 4.69 9.04
C ASP A 93 34.46 3.83 10.07
N GLU A 94 35.79 3.93 10.09
CA GLU A 94 36.67 3.14 10.98
C GLU A 94 36.37 3.36 12.47
N ASN A 95 35.76 4.50 12.83
CA ASN A 95 35.38 4.84 14.20
C ASN A 95 33.92 4.46 14.52
N GLY A 96 33.20 3.85 13.58
CA GLY A 96 31.78 3.54 13.73
C GLY A 96 30.85 4.73 13.45
N GLU A 97 31.37 5.84 12.92
CA GLU A 97 30.59 7.04 12.64
C GLU A 97 29.93 6.96 11.26
N ILE A 98 28.75 7.56 11.14
CA ILE A 98 28.01 7.60 9.88
C ILE A 98 28.12 9.00 9.30
N ILE A 99 28.74 9.10 8.13
CA ILE A 99 28.88 10.36 7.40
C ILE A 99 27.62 10.59 6.56
N ALA A 100 26.98 11.75 6.73
CA ALA A 100 25.87 12.19 5.92
C ALA A 100 26.20 13.53 5.25
N THR A 101 26.06 13.59 3.93
CA THR A 101 26.44 14.77 3.14
C THR A 101 25.27 15.24 2.27
N ARG A 102 24.99 16.54 2.25
CA ARG A 102 24.04 17.17 1.35
C ARG A 102 24.75 18.18 0.45
N VAL A 103 24.61 17.99 -0.86
CA VAL A 103 25.16 18.90 -1.89
C VAL A 103 24.01 19.60 -2.60
N VAL A 104 24.05 20.92 -2.69
CA VAL A 104 23.07 21.75 -3.40
C VAL A 104 23.79 22.54 -4.49
N ASN A 105 23.44 22.31 -5.75
CA ASN A 105 24.02 23.06 -6.87
C ASN A 105 23.28 24.38 -7.08
N ALA A 106 23.97 25.39 -7.59
CA ALA A 106 23.38 26.70 -7.91
C ALA A 106 22.24 26.62 -8.95
N ASN A 107 22.16 25.55 -9.74
CA ASN A 107 21.08 25.29 -10.69
C ASN A 107 19.83 24.60 -10.07
N GLY A 108 19.79 24.42 -8.75
CA GLY A 108 18.64 23.82 -8.04
C GLY A 108 18.68 22.31 -7.85
N ARG A 109 19.59 21.58 -8.51
CA ARG A 109 19.73 20.12 -8.29
C ARG A 109 20.44 19.87 -6.96
N SER A 110 19.87 18.99 -6.13
CA SER A 110 20.53 18.53 -4.90
C SER A 110 20.81 17.03 -4.93
N LYS A 111 21.88 16.60 -4.24
CA LYS A 111 22.29 15.21 -4.05
C LYS A 111 22.53 14.97 -2.56
N ALA A 112 22.15 13.78 -2.08
CA ALA A 112 22.44 13.34 -0.72
C ALA A 112 23.36 12.12 -0.76
N HIS A 113 24.25 12.02 0.21
CA HIS A 113 25.06 10.84 0.45
C HIS A 113 24.93 10.41 1.91
N LEU A 114 24.96 9.10 2.15
CA LEU A 114 24.88 8.49 3.46
C LEU A 114 25.82 7.28 3.49
N GLY A 115 26.74 7.23 4.47
CA GLY A 115 27.74 6.16 4.57
C GLY A 115 28.57 5.99 3.28
N GLY A 116 28.94 7.11 2.63
CA GLY A 116 29.69 7.12 1.37
C GLY A 116 28.90 6.77 0.10
N ARG A 117 27.60 6.44 0.19
CA ARG A 117 26.76 6.13 -0.99
C ARG A 117 25.78 7.24 -1.31
N ALA A 118 25.49 7.41 -2.60
CA ALA A 118 24.46 8.35 -3.05
C ALA A 118 23.06 7.80 -2.74
N VAL A 119 22.22 8.61 -2.09
CA VAL A 119 20.88 8.23 -1.66
C VAL A 119 19.82 9.26 -2.05
N PRO A 120 18.54 8.87 -2.18
CA PRO A 120 17.43 9.80 -2.23
C PRO A 120 17.37 10.69 -0.98
N ALA A 121 16.84 11.92 -1.14
CA ALA A 121 16.62 12.83 -0.01
C ALA A 121 15.71 12.23 1.07
N SER A 122 14.78 11.34 0.70
CA SER A 122 13.90 10.63 1.62
C SER A 122 14.65 9.67 2.54
N SER A 123 15.69 8.99 2.05
CA SER A 123 16.51 8.08 2.87
C SER A 123 17.31 8.88 3.90
N LEU A 124 17.91 10.02 3.48
CA LEU A 124 18.56 10.94 4.42
C LEU A 124 17.56 11.49 5.45
N HIS A 125 16.32 11.77 5.05
CA HIS A 125 15.27 12.21 5.97
C HIS A 125 14.88 11.12 6.98
N SER A 126 14.75 9.86 6.56
CA SER A 126 14.48 8.73 7.45
C SER A 126 15.61 8.52 8.45
N PHE A 127 16.87 8.56 8.00
CA PHE A 127 18.05 8.47 8.86
C PHE A 127 18.09 9.60 9.90
N SER A 128 17.97 10.84 9.44
CA SER A 128 18.12 12.02 10.31
C SER A 128 16.96 12.22 11.28
N THR A 129 15.77 11.70 11.00
CA THR A 129 14.60 11.86 11.90
C THR A 129 14.80 11.19 13.26
N GLU A 130 15.60 10.11 13.32
CA GLU A 130 15.93 9.43 14.58
C GLU A 130 17.07 10.12 15.35
N LEU A 131 17.84 10.98 14.68
CA LEU A 131 19.12 11.52 15.18
C LEU A 131 19.11 13.02 15.46
N LEU A 132 18.38 13.79 14.66
CA LEU A 132 18.44 15.24 14.61
C LEU A 132 17.03 15.85 14.50
N THR A 133 16.64 16.57 15.54
CA THR A 133 15.40 17.37 15.57
C THR A 133 15.78 18.85 15.63
N ILE A 134 15.15 19.66 14.77
CA ILE A 134 15.36 21.11 14.74
C ILE A 134 14.06 21.78 15.16
N HIS A 135 14.13 22.73 16.07
CA HIS A 135 13.02 23.51 16.61
C HIS A 135 13.25 24.98 16.24
N GLY A 136 12.56 25.46 15.22
CA GLY A 136 12.56 26.86 14.77
C GLY A 136 11.30 27.17 13.97
N GLN A 137 11.17 28.37 13.39
CA GLN A 137 9.91 28.86 12.76
C GLN A 137 9.22 27.86 11.81
N ASN A 138 9.97 27.08 11.02
CA ASN A 138 9.41 26.09 10.09
C ASN A 138 9.14 24.70 10.71
N ASP A 139 9.82 24.31 11.79
CA ASP A 139 9.60 23.02 12.48
C ASP A 139 8.58 23.10 13.61
N GLN A 140 8.29 24.32 14.10
CA GLN A 140 7.10 24.59 14.90
C GLN A 140 5.85 23.98 14.23
N LEU A 141 5.82 23.88 12.89
CA LEU A 141 4.77 23.23 12.08
C LEU A 141 4.68 21.70 12.27
N ARG A 142 5.76 20.97 12.62
CA ARG A 142 5.75 19.50 12.76
C ARG A 142 4.94 19.04 13.97
N LEU A 143 5.06 19.75 15.09
CA LEU A 143 4.24 19.55 16.29
C LEU A 143 2.86 20.23 16.18
N LEU A 144 2.50 20.82 15.03
CA LEU A 144 1.11 21.19 14.71
C LEU A 144 0.31 20.04 14.10
N SER A 145 0.99 18.98 13.61
CA SER A 145 0.29 17.81 13.09
C SER A 145 -0.29 17.00 14.24
N LEU A 146 -1.60 16.75 14.18
CA LEU A 146 -2.34 15.93 15.15
C LEU A 146 -1.77 14.50 15.25
N ASP A 147 -1.30 13.94 14.14
CA ASP A 147 -0.65 12.61 14.13
C ASP A 147 0.63 12.60 14.97
N ARG A 148 1.44 13.66 14.87
CA ARG A 148 2.70 13.77 15.63
C ARG A 148 2.46 14.10 17.09
N GLN A 149 1.44 14.90 17.41
CA GLN A 149 1.03 15.17 18.79
C GLN A 149 0.55 13.88 19.49
N ARG A 150 -0.24 13.06 18.79
CA ARG A 150 -0.64 11.73 19.26
C ARG A 150 0.57 10.82 19.46
N ASP A 151 1.49 10.75 18.49
CA ASP A 151 2.71 9.94 18.64
C ASP A 151 3.58 10.39 19.82
N ALA A 152 3.66 11.70 20.05
CA ALA A 152 4.39 12.29 21.18
C ALA A 152 3.76 11.89 22.51
N LEU A 153 2.42 11.94 22.61
CA LEU A 153 1.69 11.47 23.78
C LEU A 153 1.92 9.97 24.00
N ASP A 154 1.69 9.15 22.97
CA ASP A 154 1.84 7.69 23.05
C ASP A 154 3.28 7.28 23.44
N ARG A 155 4.30 8.06 23.06
CA ARG A 155 5.72 7.82 23.42
C ARG A 155 6.06 8.00 24.91
N MET A 156 5.26 8.73 25.67
CA MET A 156 5.54 8.93 27.10
C MET A 156 5.36 7.65 27.92
N ASP A 157 4.62 6.67 27.40
CA ASP A 157 4.31 5.43 28.11
C ASP A 157 4.43 4.23 27.15
N PRO A 158 5.44 3.35 27.32
CA PRO A 158 5.62 2.16 26.48
C PRO A 158 4.40 1.23 26.46
N ASP A 159 3.59 1.20 27.51
CA ASP A 159 2.39 0.35 27.54
C ASP A 159 1.27 0.93 26.67
N VAL A 160 1.19 2.26 26.54
CA VAL A 160 0.30 2.93 25.58
C VAL A 160 0.73 2.62 24.14
N GLN A 161 2.03 2.62 23.85
CA GLN A 161 2.54 2.21 22.53
C GLN A 161 2.17 0.77 22.17
N LYS A 162 2.32 -0.17 23.11
CA LYS A 162 1.92 -1.58 22.91
C LYS A 162 0.40 -1.70 22.66
N LEU A 163 -0.42 -0.93 23.38
CA LEU A 163 -1.86 -0.86 23.14
C LEU A 163 -2.19 -0.29 21.75
N ALA A 164 -1.48 0.75 21.31
CA ALA A 164 -1.63 1.34 19.97
C ALA A 164 -1.29 0.32 18.87
N ALA A 165 -0.19 -0.43 19.02
CA ALA A 165 0.18 -1.51 18.10
C ALA A 165 -0.88 -2.63 18.06
N THR A 166 -1.38 -3.05 19.23
CA THR A 166 -2.45 -4.06 19.36
C THR A 166 -3.73 -3.60 18.67
N PHE A 167 -4.10 -2.33 18.85
CA PHE A 167 -5.25 -1.73 18.19
C PHE A 167 -5.07 -1.72 16.66
N SER A 168 -3.90 -1.30 16.17
CA SER A 168 -3.62 -1.24 14.73
C SER A 168 -3.74 -2.61 14.06
N ALA A 169 -3.26 -3.68 14.72
CA ALA A 169 -3.44 -5.05 14.24
C ALA A 169 -4.92 -5.47 14.20
N ALA A 170 -5.69 -5.14 15.25
CA ALA A 170 -7.13 -5.42 15.30
C ALA A 170 -7.91 -4.65 14.22
N TYR A 171 -7.55 -3.38 13.99
CA TYR A 171 -8.13 -2.54 12.93
C TYR A 171 -7.86 -3.13 11.54
N LYS A 172 -6.62 -3.56 11.27
CA LYS A 172 -6.27 -4.21 10.00
C LYS A 172 -7.12 -5.46 9.76
N LYS A 173 -7.26 -6.33 10.77
CA LYS A 173 -8.09 -7.53 10.69
C LYS A 173 -9.55 -7.21 10.40
N TRP A 174 -10.14 -6.24 11.11
CA TRP A 174 -11.52 -5.79 10.86
C TRP A 174 -11.69 -5.25 9.43
N ARG A 175 -10.76 -4.42 8.95
CA ARG A 175 -10.81 -3.87 7.58
C ARG A 175 -10.71 -4.94 6.50
N GLU A 176 -9.86 -5.96 6.70
CA GLU A 176 -9.76 -7.10 5.78
C GLU A 176 -11.05 -7.91 5.73
N MET A 177 -11.67 -8.19 6.89
CA MET A 177 -12.95 -8.91 6.95
C MET A 177 -14.10 -8.09 6.38
N ALA A 178 -14.17 -6.79 6.67
CA ALA A 178 -15.18 -5.89 6.13
C ALA A 178 -15.07 -5.76 4.60
N LYS A 179 -13.84 -5.77 4.06
CA LYS A 179 -13.60 -5.81 2.62
C LYS A 179 -14.12 -7.12 2.02
N LYS A 180 -13.79 -8.27 2.61
CA LYS A 180 -14.30 -9.59 2.18
C LYS A 180 -15.84 -9.63 2.19
N LEU A 181 -16.47 -9.13 3.25
CA LEU A 181 -17.93 -9.08 3.34
C LEU A 181 -18.53 -8.24 2.21
N ARG A 182 -17.95 -7.08 1.92
CA ARG A 182 -18.41 -6.21 0.82
C ARG A 182 -18.24 -6.88 -0.54
N GLU A 183 -17.11 -7.53 -0.79
CA GLU A 183 -16.85 -8.28 -2.02
C GLU A 183 -17.85 -9.43 -2.18
N HIS A 184 -18.09 -10.24 -1.14
CA HIS A 184 -19.09 -11.30 -1.14
C HIS A 184 -20.52 -10.76 -1.33
N THR A 185 -20.85 -9.62 -0.73
CA THR A 185 -22.19 -9.02 -0.83
C THR A 185 -22.45 -8.51 -2.25
N ASN A 186 -21.48 -7.81 -2.84
CA ASN A 186 -21.61 -7.26 -4.19
C ASN A 186 -21.59 -8.34 -5.27
N SER A 187 -20.77 -9.37 -5.10
CA SER A 187 -20.67 -10.49 -6.05
C SER A 187 -21.80 -11.51 -5.91
N ARG A 188 -22.62 -11.45 -4.85
CA ARG A 188 -23.67 -12.45 -4.60
C ARG A 188 -24.68 -12.56 -5.74
N MET A 189 -25.10 -11.44 -6.32
CA MET A 189 -26.08 -11.45 -7.42
C MET A 189 -25.47 -12.05 -8.69
N GLU A 190 -24.23 -11.71 -9.01
CA GLU A 190 -23.49 -12.26 -10.15
C GLU A 190 -23.18 -13.76 -9.97
N LEU A 191 -22.75 -14.15 -8.77
CA LEU A 191 -22.49 -15.54 -8.42
C LEU A 191 -23.75 -16.39 -8.45
N ALA A 192 -24.90 -15.87 -7.98
CA ALA A 192 -26.18 -16.57 -8.06
C ALA A 192 -26.62 -16.80 -9.51
N GLN A 193 -26.52 -15.79 -10.38
CA GLN A 193 -26.84 -15.94 -11.80
C GLN A 193 -25.92 -16.93 -12.50
N GLU A 194 -24.61 -16.86 -12.22
CA GLU A 194 -23.65 -17.81 -12.80
C GLU A 194 -23.88 -19.22 -12.26
N ALA A 195 -24.24 -19.36 -10.99
CA ALA A 195 -24.60 -20.62 -10.37
C ALA A 195 -25.83 -21.22 -11.11
N ASP A 196 -26.93 -20.48 -11.24
CA ASP A 196 -28.15 -20.94 -11.93
C ASP A 196 -27.87 -21.37 -13.37
N ARG A 197 -27.05 -20.58 -14.09
CA ARG A 197 -26.62 -20.91 -15.45
C ARG A 197 -25.82 -22.22 -15.51
N LEU A 198 -24.89 -22.43 -14.58
CA LEU A 198 -24.09 -23.65 -14.51
C LEU A 198 -24.97 -24.86 -14.16
N ASP A 199 -25.91 -24.73 -13.22
CA ASP A 199 -26.84 -25.82 -12.88
C ASP A 199 -27.72 -26.20 -14.05
N PHE A 200 -28.26 -25.21 -14.77
CA PHE A 200 -29.07 -25.47 -15.96
C PHE A 200 -28.28 -26.27 -17.00
N ALA A 201 -27.04 -25.87 -17.28
CA ALA A 201 -26.19 -26.53 -18.25
C ALA A 201 -25.73 -27.93 -17.79
N ILE A 202 -25.36 -28.08 -16.52
CA ILE A 202 -25.00 -29.38 -15.92
C ILE A 202 -26.20 -30.32 -16.03
N ASN A 203 -27.41 -29.88 -15.65
CA ASN A 203 -28.62 -30.70 -15.72
C ASN A 203 -28.98 -31.07 -17.17
N GLU A 204 -28.85 -30.14 -18.12
CA GLU A 204 -29.11 -30.41 -19.54
C GLU A 204 -28.17 -31.49 -20.10
N ILE A 205 -26.87 -31.39 -19.83
CA ILE A 205 -25.88 -32.38 -20.31
C ILE A 205 -26.08 -33.73 -19.59
N THR A 206 -26.32 -33.70 -18.28
CA THR A 206 -26.48 -34.91 -17.46
C THR A 206 -27.76 -35.67 -17.81
N ALA A 207 -28.85 -34.97 -18.16
CA ALA A 207 -30.09 -35.58 -18.61
C ALA A 207 -29.94 -36.34 -19.94
N ILE A 208 -29.17 -35.78 -20.88
CA ILE A 208 -28.88 -36.44 -22.16
C ILE A 208 -27.83 -37.55 -22.00
N ASN A 209 -26.93 -37.43 -21.02
CA ASN A 209 -25.90 -38.42 -20.68
C ASN A 209 -25.11 -38.93 -21.91
N PRO A 210 -24.37 -38.05 -22.61
CA PRO A 210 -23.64 -38.42 -23.82
C PRO A 210 -22.41 -39.29 -23.51
N SER A 211 -22.11 -40.25 -24.37
CA SER A 211 -20.95 -41.13 -24.28
C SER A 211 -19.88 -40.78 -25.31
N ILE A 212 -18.60 -41.00 -24.97
CA ILE A 212 -17.48 -40.70 -25.87
C ILE A 212 -17.57 -41.58 -27.12
N GLY A 213 -17.56 -40.96 -28.31
CA GLY A 213 -17.62 -41.64 -29.60
C GLY A 213 -19.02 -42.12 -30.01
N GLU A 214 -20.05 -41.83 -29.21
CA GLU A 214 -21.44 -42.20 -29.49
C GLU A 214 -21.97 -41.54 -30.77
N ASP A 215 -21.58 -40.29 -31.02
CA ASP A 215 -21.98 -39.51 -32.20
C ASP A 215 -21.47 -40.09 -33.51
N LEU A 216 -20.22 -40.56 -33.52
CA LEU A 216 -19.61 -41.22 -34.68
C LEU A 216 -20.27 -42.58 -34.97
N GLN A 217 -20.52 -43.37 -33.92
CA GLN A 217 -21.21 -44.67 -34.04
C GLN A 217 -22.64 -44.50 -34.53
N LEU A 218 -23.37 -43.50 -34.01
CA LEU A 218 -24.71 -43.15 -34.45
C LEU A 218 -24.73 -42.74 -35.92
N GLN A 219 -23.80 -41.89 -36.36
CA GLN A 219 -23.72 -41.47 -37.76
C GLN A 219 -23.48 -42.65 -38.71
N GLU A 220 -22.56 -43.55 -38.35
CA GLU A 220 -22.27 -44.74 -39.17
C GLU A 220 -23.49 -45.67 -39.26
N THR A 221 -24.16 -45.91 -38.13
CA THR A 221 -25.33 -46.79 -38.06
C THR A 221 -26.52 -46.20 -38.81
N ILE A 222 -26.81 -44.90 -38.61
CA ILE A 222 -27.87 -44.18 -39.34
C ILE A 222 -27.63 -44.24 -40.84
N ARG A 223 -26.39 -43.99 -41.30
CA ARG A 223 -26.05 -44.06 -42.72
C ARG A 223 -26.32 -45.46 -43.29
N ARG A 224 -25.92 -46.50 -42.56
CA ARG A 224 -26.14 -47.89 -42.98
C ARG A 224 -27.62 -48.24 -43.08
N LEU A 225 -28.46 -47.78 -42.14
CA LEU A 225 -29.90 -48.01 -42.15
C LEU A 225 -30.58 -47.22 -43.29
N GLN A 226 -30.20 -45.95 -43.50
CA GLN A 226 -30.70 -45.14 -44.62
C GLN A 226 -30.36 -45.74 -45.98
N ASP A 227 -29.16 -46.32 -46.14
CA ASP A 227 -28.76 -47.01 -47.37
C ASP A 227 -29.66 -48.25 -47.61
N VAL A 228 -30.04 -48.98 -46.55
CA VAL A 228 -30.96 -50.14 -46.63
C VAL A 228 -32.39 -49.71 -47.00
N ASP A 229 -32.90 -48.63 -46.41
CA ASP A 229 -34.24 -48.12 -46.71
C ASP A 229 -34.35 -47.60 -48.14
N ALA A 230 -33.32 -46.89 -48.62
CA ALA A 230 -33.25 -46.45 -50.00
C ALA A 230 -33.25 -47.63 -50.98
N LEU A 231 -32.52 -48.71 -50.66
CA LEU A 231 -32.54 -49.95 -51.46
C LEU A 231 -33.91 -50.62 -51.42
N ARG A 232 -34.60 -50.62 -50.27
CA ARG A 232 -35.95 -51.18 -50.13
C ARG A 232 -36.95 -50.40 -51.00
N GLU A 233 -36.93 -49.07 -50.94
CA GLU A 233 -37.79 -48.21 -51.74
C GLU A 233 -37.59 -48.43 -53.25
N GLN A 234 -36.33 -48.50 -53.70
CA GLN A 234 -35.99 -48.79 -55.10
C GLN A 234 -36.49 -50.16 -55.54
N THR A 235 -36.31 -51.18 -54.70
CA THR A 235 -36.70 -52.57 -54.98
C THR A 235 -38.22 -52.70 -55.05
N LEU A 236 -38.95 -52.08 -54.12
CA LEU A 236 -40.42 -52.02 -54.13
C LEU A 236 -40.94 -51.31 -55.39
N THR A 237 -40.30 -50.21 -55.80
CA THR A 237 -40.67 -49.47 -57.02
C THR A 237 -40.50 -50.34 -58.27
N VAL A 238 -39.41 -51.12 -58.36
CA VAL A 238 -39.19 -52.04 -59.48
C VAL A 238 -40.27 -53.14 -59.50
N LEU A 239 -40.57 -53.77 -58.37
CA LEU A 239 -41.61 -54.80 -58.28
C LEU A 239 -43.00 -54.26 -58.63
N ALA A 240 -43.33 -53.04 -58.19
CA ALA A 240 -44.56 -52.35 -58.56
C ALA A 240 -44.72 -52.22 -60.09
N HIS A 241 -43.65 -51.86 -60.78
CA HIS A 241 -43.66 -51.69 -62.24
C HIS A 241 -43.69 -53.03 -63.00
N LEU A 242 -43.04 -54.08 -62.47
CA LEU A 242 -42.98 -55.39 -63.12
C LEU A 242 -44.27 -56.19 -62.92
N ASP A 243 -44.74 -56.32 -61.69
CA ASP A 243 -45.81 -57.24 -61.29
C ASP A 243 -47.11 -56.52 -60.86
N GLY A 244 -47.12 -55.19 -60.92
CA GLY A 244 -48.28 -54.37 -60.55
C GLY A 244 -48.36 -54.08 -59.05
N ALA A 245 -49.10 -53.03 -58.68
CA ALA A 245 -49.16 -52.55 -57.30
C ALA A 245 -49.72 -53.58 -56.31
N ALA A 246 -50.60 -54.48 -56.76
CA ALA A 246 -51.18 -55.53 -55.94
C ALA A 246 -50.14 -56.52 -55.39
N SER A 247 -49.05 -56.76 -56.13
CA SER A 247 -47.98 -57.71 -55.77
C SER A 247 -47.15 -57.28 -54.55
N ILE A 248 -47.16 -55.99 -54.23
CA ILE A 248 -46.41 -55.38 -53.12
C ILE A 248 -47.30 -54.79 -52.03
N SER A 249 -48.60 -55.11 -52.05
CA SER A 249 -49.61 -54.61 -51.09
C SER A 249 -49.28 -54.94 -49.63
N GLU A 250 -48.58 -56.05 -49.36
CA GLU A 250 -48.10 -56.44 -48.03
C GLU A 250 -47.07 -55.45 -47.44
N TYR A 251 -46.40 -54.67 -48.29
CA TYR A 251 -45.39 -53.67 -47.92
C TYR A 251 -45.94 -52.24 -47.87
N GLY A 252 -47.27 -52.06 -47.91
CA GLY A 252 -47.92 -50.77 -47.68
C GLY A 252 -47.91 -49.77 -48.84
N ALA A 253 -47.64 -50.23 -50.07
CA ALA A 253 -47.63 -49.37 -51.26
C ALA A 253 -49.04 -49.07 -51.83
N ILE A 254 -49.13 -47.98 -52.60
CA ILE A 254 -50.35 -47.34 -53.11
C ILE A 254 -51.21 -48.30 -53.96
N GLU A 255 -52.53 -48.30 -53.74
CA GLU A 255 -53.53 -48.89 -54.63
C GLU A 255 -53.56 -48.10 -55.97
N ASP A 256 -52.64 -48.40 -56.88
CA ASP A 256 -52.72 -47.95 -58.26
C ASP A 256 -53.18 -49.12 -59.14
N ASP A 257 -54.26 -48.94 -59.91
CA ASP A 257 -54.91 -49.96 -60.75
C ASP A 257 -54.12 -50.21 -62.06
N GLN A 258 -52.81 -49.92 -62.03
CA GLN A 258 -51.93 -50.12 -63.17
C GLN A 258 -51.48 -51.58 -63.23
N ASN A 259 -51.83 -52.24 -64.33
CA ASN A 259 -51.33 -53.57 -64.65
C ASN A 259 -49.79 -53.55 -64.75
N GLY A 260 -49.15 -54.55 -64.15
CA GLY A 260 -47.70 -54.73 -64.25
C GLY A 260 -47.26 -54.98 -65.69
N ALA A 261 -45.99 -54.71 -65.97
CA ALA A 261 -45.39 -55.04 -67.27
C ALA A 261 -45.59 -56.52 -67.63
N SER A 262 -45.48 -57.44 -66.66
CA SER A 262 -45.72 -58.87 -66.83
C SER A 262 -47.13 -59.17 -67.37
N ASP A 263 -48.16 -58.51 -66.84
CA ASP A 263 -49.56 -58.70 -67.28
C ASP A 263 -49.79 -58.14 -68.69
N LEU A 264 -49.27 -56.94 -68.96
CA LEU A 264 -49.39 -56.30 -70.28
C LEU A 264 -48.68 -57.10 -71.37
N LEU A 265 -47.50 -57.64 -71.07
CA LEU A 265 -46.76 -58.53 -71.96
C LEU A 265 -47.52 -59.84 -72.19
N GLY A 266 -48.10 -60.43 -71.14
CA GLY A 266 -48.92 -61.64 -71.22
C GLY A 266 -50.16 -61.46 -72.11
N GLN A 267 -50.85 -60.33 -71.99
CA GLN A 267 -51.99 -59.98 -72.85
C GLN A 267 -51.57 -59.85 -74.32
N ALA A 268 -50.46 -59.15 -74.60
CA ALA A 268 -49.95 -58.99 -75.95
C ALA A 268 -49.49 -60.33 -76.57
N ALA A 269 -48.83 -61.20 -75.79
CA ALA A 269 -48.39 -62.51 -76.25
C ALA A 269 -49.58 -63.42 -76.60
N SER A 270 -50.62 -63.41 -75.77
CA SER A 270 -51.86 -64.18 -76.01
C SER A 270 -52.53 -63.81 -77.34
N VAL A 271 -52.58 -62.51 -77.68
CA VAL A 271 -53.13 -62.02 -78.94
C VAL A 271 -52.29 -62.47 -80.14
N LEU A 272 -50.95 -62.39 -80.04
CA LEU A 272 -50.04 -62.77 -81.13
C LEU A 272 -50.03 -64.28 -81.39
N LEU A 273 -50.02 -65.10 -80.33
CA LEU A 273 -50.04 -66.56 -80.41
C LEU A 273 -51.36 -67.11 -80.97
N GLY A 274 -52.47 -66.40 -80.74
CA GLY A 274 -53.79 -66.73 -81.28
C GLY A 274 -53.96 -66.45 -82.79
N SER A 275 -53.03 -65.73 -83.42
CA SER A 275 -53.07 -65.43 -84.86
C SER A 275 -52.86 -66.70 -85.71
N GLU A 276 -53.42 -66.76 -86.91
CA GLU A 276 -53.12 -67.82 -87.90
C GLU A 276 -51.87 -67.50 -88.76
N ASP A 277 -51.38 -66.26 -88.69
CA ASP A 277 -50.19 -65.78 -89.41
C ASP A 277 -48.89 -66.24 -88.72
N LYS A 278 -47.96 -66.81 -89.51
CA LYS A 278 -46.71 -67.39 -89.00
C LYS A 278 -45.72 -66.35 -88.49
N ASP A 279 -45.67 -65.17 -89.11
CA ASP A 279 -44.74 -64.12 -88.71
C ASP A 279 -45.20 -63.49 -87.38
N LEU A 280 -46.52 -63.32 -87.22
CA LEU A 280 -47.10 -62.85 -85.95
C LEU A 280 -46.94 -63.86 -84.81
N ARG A 281 -47.06 -65.17 -85.06
CA ARG A 281 -46.75 -66.20 -84.05
C ARG A 281 -45.29 -66.19 -83.65
N GLY A 282 -44.36 -66.06 -84.60
CA GLY A 282 -42.93 -65.94 -84.28
C GLY A 282 -42.60 -64.72 -83.42
N LEU A 283 -43.36 -63.62 -83.53
CA LEU A 283 -43.27 -62.48 -82.61
C LEU A 283 -43.88 -62.79 -81.23
N GLY A 284 -44.94 -63.60 -81.17
CA GLY A 284 -45.52 -64.12 -79.92
C GLY A 284 -44.56 -65.00 -79.13
N ASP A 285 -43.85 -65.92 -79.81
CA ASP A 285 -42.81 -66.77 -79.19
C ASP A 285 -41.67 -65.90 -78.60
N ARG A 286 -41.21 -64.89 -79.35
CA ARG A 286 -40.22 -63.92 -78.84
C ARG A 286 -40.74 -63.13 -77.63
N LEU A 287 -42.03 -62.85 -77.56
CA LEU A 287 -42.63 -62.14 -76.43
C LEU A 287 -42.76 -63.06 -75.21
N ALA A 288 -43.00 -64.37 -75.41
CA ALA A 288 -42.95 -65.37 -74.36
C ALA A 288 -41.56 -65.47 -73.73
N ASP A 289 -40.49 -65.38 -74.52
CA ASP A 289 -39.12 -65.30 -74.02
C ASP A 289 -38.91 -64.05 -73.14
N VAL A 290 -39.45 -62.89 -73.54
CA VAL A 290 -39.37 -61.65 -72.74
C VAL A 290 -40.16 -61.76 -71.43
N ILE A 291 -41.33 -62.42 -71.44
CA ILE A 291 -42.11 -62.69 -70.23
C ILE A 291 -41.31 -63.56 -69.26
N ALA A 292 -40.66 -64.62 -69.75
CA ALA A 292 -39.83 -65.48 -68.91
C ALA A 292 -38.68 -64.70 -68.24
N ILE A 293 -37.95 -63.88 -69.02
CA ILE A 293 -36.87 -63.03 -68.50
C ILE A 293 -37.41 -62.03 -67.48
N THR A 294 -38.58 -61.44 -67.72
CA THR A 294 -39.20 -60.46 -66.81
C THR A 294 -39.59 -61.11 -65.48
N GLY A 295 -40.14 -62.33 -65.53
CA GLY A 295 -40.45 -63.12 -64.34
C GLY A 295 -39.20 -63.54 -63.55
N GLU A 296 -38.10 -63.87 -64.23
CA GLU A 296 -36.81 -64.16 -63.57
C GLU A 296 -36.27 -62.93 -62.82
N VAL A 297 -36.27 -61.76 -63.47
CA VAL A 297 -35.85 -60.50 -62.85
C VAL A 297 -36.74 -60.15 -61.67
N SER A 298 -38.07 -60.24 -61.80
CA SER A 298 -38.96 -59.96 -60.67
C SER A 298 -38.70 -60.91 -59.48
N ALA A 299 -38.53 -62.20 -59.75
CA ALA A 299 -38.22 -63.17 -58.71
C ALA A 299 -36.86 -62.90 -58.03
N GLU A 300 -35.85 -62.41 -58.76
CA GLU A 300 -34.56 -61.98 -58.21
C GLU A 300 -34.70 -60.74 -57.33
N VAL A 301 -35.42 -59.72 -57.81
CA VAL A 301 -35.69 -58.48 -57.09
C VAL A 301 -36.49 -58.75 -55.81
N GLY A 302 -37.50 -59.62 -55.86
CA GLY A 302 -38.27 -60.05 -54.70
C GLY A 302 -37.44 -60.84 -53.68
N ARG A 303 -36.51 -61.70 -54.13
CA ARG A 303 -35.55 -62.37 -53.24
C ARG A 303 -34.62 -61.37 -52.56
N PHE A 304 -34.15 -60.35 -53.27
CA PHE A 304 -33.33 -59.29 -52.72
C PHE A 304 -34.09 -58.48 -51.66
N LEU A 305 -35.35 -58.11 -51.93
CA LEU A 305 -36.23 -57.41 -50.98
C LEU A 305 -36.34 -58.16 -49.65
N ASN A 306 -36.61 -59.47 -49.71
CA ASN A 306 -36.76 -60.33 -48.54
C ASN A 306 -35.48 -60.49 -47.70
N GLN A 307 -34.32 -60.13 -48.25
CA GLN A 307 -33.03 -60.19 -47.55
C GLN A 307 -32.68 -58.87 -46.85
N LEU A 308 -33.41 -57.78 -47.11
CA LEU A 308 -33.14 -56.47 -46.49
C LEU A 308 -33.65 -56.45 -45.03
N PRO A 309 -32.80 -56.13 -44.03
CA PRO A 309 -33.19 -56.07 -42.62
C PRO A 309 -34.17 -54.92 -42.35
N SER A 310 -35.29 -55.19 -41.66
CA SER A 310 -36.37 -54.22 -41.37
C SER A 310 -36.27 -53.72 -39.92
N ASP A 311 -35.95 -52.44 -39.72
CA ASP A 311 -36.03 -51.79 -38.39
C ASP A 311 -36.23 -50.26 -38.50
N ASP A 312 -37.35 -49.85 -39.11
CA ASP A 312 -37.69 -48.44 -39.32
C ASP A 312 -37.83 -47.67 -37.99
N GLU A 313 -38.31 -48.33 -36.93
CA GLU A 313 -38.39 -47.73 -35.59
C GLU A 313 -37.02 -47.47 -34.95
N GLU A 314 -36.01 -48.28 -35.26
CA GLU A 314 -34.65 -48.07 -34.79
C GLU A 314 -34.02 -46.84 -35.45
N LEU A 315 -34.24 -46.61 -36.74
CA LEU A 315 -33.74 -45.43 -37.44
C LEU A 315 -34.27 -44.12 -36.81
N ASP A 316 -35.58 -44.04 -36.55
CA ASP A 316 -36.20 -42.87 -35.93
C ASP A 316 -35.64 -42.60 -34.52
N LYS A 317 -35.46 -43.65 -33.71
CA LYS A 317 -34.86 -43.55 -32.36
C LYS A 317 -33.42 -43.03 -32.45
N LEU A 318 -32.63 -43.53 -33.39
CA LEU A 318 -31.24 -43.10 -33.61
C LEU A 318 -31.17 -41.66 -34.12
N MET A 319 -32.07 -41.23 -35.00
CA MET A 319 -32.14 -39.84 -35.50
C MET A 319 -32.50 -38.85 -34.38
N LEU A 320 -33.47 -39.19 -33.53
CA LEU A 320 -33.80 -38.39 -32.33
C LEU A 320 -32.59 -38.28 -31.39
N ARG A 321 -31.91 -39.40 -31.12
CA ARG A 321 -30.70 -39.40 -30.30
C ARG A 321 -29.58 -38.53 -30.90
N GLN A 322 -29.39 -38.60 -32.22
CA GLN A 322 -28.41 -37.75 -32.91
C GLN A 322 -28.76 -36.25 -32.76
N GLN A 323 -30.05 -35.90 -32.79
CA GLN A 323 -30.49 -34.52 -32.59
C GLN A 323 -30.20 -34.03 -31.15
N GLU A 324 -30.43 -34.86 -30.13
CA GLU A 324 -30.07 -34.56 -28.74
C GLU A 324 -28.56 -34.27 -28.63
N LEU A 325 -27.71 -35.15 -29.17
CA LEU A 325 -26.26 -34.97 -29.16
C LEU A 325 -25.79 -33.73 -29.94
N LYS A 326 -26.41 -33.44 -31.09
CA LYS A 326 -26.15 -32.21 -31.87
C LYS A 326 -26.54 -30.94 -31.11
N SER A 327 -27.60 -31.00 -30.30
CA SER A 327 -28.01 -29.86 -29.49
C SER A 327 -26.96 -29.49 -28.44
N LEU A 328 -26.31 -30.50 -27.84
CA LEU A 328 -25.24 -30.31 -26.87
C LEU A 328 -23.97 -29.75 -27.51
N THR A 329 -23.54 -30.33 -28.64
CA THR A 329 -22.33 -29.87 -29.33
C THR A 329 -22.48 -28.43 -29.85
N ARG A 330 -23.67 -28.04 -30.30
CA ARG A 330 -23.94 -26.65 -30.69
C ARG A 330 -23.83 -25.66 -29.53
N LYS A 331 -24.17 -26.06 -28.30
CA LYS A 331 -24.21 -25.19 -27.12
C LYS A 331 -22.90 -25.14 -26.33
N TYR A 332 -22.19 -26.27 -26.21
CA TYR A 332 -21.15 -26.43 -25.19
C TYR A 332 -19.74 -26.69 -25.75
N ALA A 333 -19.59 -27.46 -26.82
CA ALA A 333 -18.30 -27.76 -27.44
C ALA A 333 -18.44 -28.40 -28.85
N PRO A 334 -17.43 -28.28 -29.73
CA PRO A 334 -17.51 -28.84 -31.09
C PRO A 334 -17.76 -30.35 -31.20
N ASP A 335 -17.38 -31.12 -30.17
CA ASP A 335 -17.48 -32.58 -30.10
C ASP A 335 -17.97 -33.06 -28.72
N ILE A 336 -18.42 -34.32 -28.63
CA ILE A 336 -18.94 -34.89 -27.38
C ILE A 336 -17.88 -34.99 -26.30
N GLU A 337 -16.62 -35.29 -26.66
CA GLU A 337 -15.51 -35.30 -25.72
C GLU A 337 -15.32 -33.90 -25.09
N GLY A 338 -15.41 -32.85 -25.90
CA GLY A 338 -15.39 -31.46 -25.45
C GLY A 338 -16.56 -31.12 -24.54
N VAL A 339 -17.77 -31.62 -24.81
CA VAL A 339 -18.95 -31.42 -23.96
C VAL A 339 -18.72 -32.04 -22.58
N ILE A 340 -18.22 -33.27 -22.52
CA ILE A 340 -17.93 -33.97 -21.24
C ILE A 340 -16.82 -33.26 -20.47
N LYS A 341 -15.78 -32.77 -21.17
CA LYS A 341 -14.71 -31.99 -20.56
C LYS A 341 -15.22 -30.66 -20.01
N TRP A 342 -16.14 -30.02 -20.73
CA TRP A 342 -16.81 -28.81 -20.30
C TRP A 342 -17.66 -29.07 -19.05
N LEU A 343 -18.43 -30.17 -19.02
CA LEU A 343 -19.24 -30.59 -17.87
C LEU A 343 -18.38 -30.70 -16.59
N LYS A 344 -17.28 -31.45 -16.65
CA LYS A 344 -16.36 -31.60 -15.50
C LYS A 344 -15.81 -30.25 -15.00
N LYS A 345 -15.53 -29.33 -15.93
CA LYS A 345 -15.06 -27.98 -15.60
C LYS A 345 -16.19 -27.15 -14.96
N ALA A 346 -17.41 -27.26 -15.47
CA ALA A 346 -18.59 -26.59 -14.94
C ALA A 346 -18.93 -27.08 -13.53
N GLU A 347 -18.93 -28.39 -13.29
CA GLU A 347 -19.14 -29.00 -11.96
C GLU A 347 -18.10 -28.52 -10.95
N LYS A 348 -16.81 -28.53 -11.33
CA LYS A 348 -15.73 -28.03 -10.48
C LYS A 348 -15.91 -26.55 -10.16
N LYS A 349 -16.30 -25.73 -11.15
CA LYS A 349 -16.56 -24.29 -10.94
C LYS A 349 -17.78 -24.08 -10.04
N ARG A 350 -18.88 -24.80 -10.28
CA ARG A 350 -20.10 -24.72 -9.46
C ARG A 350 -19.81 -25.07 -8.00
N ALA A 351 -19.01 -26.11 -7.74
CA ALA A 351 -18.61 -26.50 -6.38
C ALA A 351 -17.79 -25.42 -5.64
N THR A 352 -17.15 -24.48 -6.36
CA THR A 352 -16.44 -23.35 -5.73
C THR A 352 -17.36 -22.15 -5.43
N ILE A 353 -18.55 -22.11 -6.02
CA ILE A 353 -19.50 -21.01 -5.84
C ILE A 353 -20.39 -21.35 -4.63
N ASP A 354 -20.06 -20.76 -3.48
CA ASP A 354 -20.87 -20.85 -2.27
C ASP A 354 -21.76 -19.61 -2.15
N THR A 355 -23.03 -19.73 -2.55
CA THR A 355 -24.05 -18.69 -2.39
C THR A 355 -24.90 -18.88 -1.13
N SER A 356 -24.47 -19.75 -0.21
CA SER A 356 -25.25 -20.09 0.98
C SER A 356 -25.49 -18.85 1.86
N PRO A 357 -26.75 -18.60 2.30
CA PRO A 357 -27.05 -17.57 3.29
C PRO A 357 -26.20 -17.73 4.57
N GLU A 358 -25.86 -18.97 4.93
CA GLU A 358 -25.09 -19.35 6.11
C GLU A 358 -23.65 -18.83 6.06
N ALA A 359 -22.98 -18.87 4.89
CA ALA A 359 -21.63 -18.33 4.73
C ALA A 359 -21.61 -16.80 4.90
N LEU A 360 -22.62 -16.11 4.36
CA LEU A 360 -22.77 -14.66 4.51
C LEU A 360 -23.09 -14.27 5.96
N GLU A 361 -23.96 -15.01 6.63
CA GLU A 361 -24.31 -14.79 8.03
C GLU A 361 -23.09 -15.00 8.94
N LYS A 362 -22.32 -16.07 8.70
CA LYS A 362 -21.05 -16.32 9.40
C LYS A 362 -20.05 -15.19 9.17
N LEU A 363 -19.85 -14.74 7.93
CA LEU A 363 -18.91 -13.65 7.63
C LEU A 363 -19.38 -12.31 8.24
N THR A 364 -20.68 -12.06 8.26
CA THR A 364 -21.27 -10.88 8.91
C THR A 364 -21.01 -10.90 10.42
N LYS A 365 -21.18 -12.06 11.06
CA LYS A 365 -20.88 -12.26 12.47
C LYS A 365 -19.38 -12.10 12.76
N ASP A 366 -18.51 -12.69 11.94
CA ASP A 366 -17.05 -12.56 12.08
C ASP A 366 -16.57 -11.09 11.96
N VAL A 367 -17.20 -10.31 11.07
CA VAL A 367 -16.93 -8.86 10.97
C VAL A 367 -17.38 -8.12 12.22
N ALA A 368 -18.58 -8.41 12.74
CA ALA A 368 -19.10 -7.79 13.95
C ALA A 368 -18.25 -8.12 15.19
N ASP A 369 -17.79 -9.37 15.33
CA ASP A 369 -16.91 -9.79 16.41
C ASP A 369 -15.53 -9.13 16.31
N ALA A 370 -14.99 -9.00 15.09
CA ALA A 370 -13.73 -8.28 14.86
C ALA A 370 -13.86 -6.78 15.18
N GLU A 371 -14.99 -6.16 14.83
CA GLU A 371 -15.29 -4.77 15.17
C GLU A 371 -15.40 -4.57 16.68
N ALA A 372 -16.15 -5.44 17.38
CA ALA A 372 -16.31 -5.38 18.82
C ALA A 372 -14.97 -5.54 19.55
N SER A 373 -14.10 -6.45 19.09
CA SER A 373 -12.74 -6.63 19.62
C SER A 373 -11.88 -5.40 19.41
N MET A 374 -11.88 -4.82 18.19
CA MET A 374 -11.16 -3.60 17.86
C MET A 374 -11.62 -2.42 18.73
N LEU A 375 -12.93 -2.23 18.90
CA LEU A 375 -13.50 -1.19 19.75
C LEU A 375 -13.16 -1.39 21.23
N LYS A 376 -13.11 -2.65 21.72
CA LYS A 376 -12.70 -2.96 23.09
C LYS A 376 -11.26 -2.54 23.36
N VAL A 377 -10.34 -2.81 22.43
CA VAL A 377 -8.94 -2.35 22.53
C VAL A 377 -8.87 -0.83 22.39
N GLY A 378 -9.63 -0.25 21.45
CA GLY A 378 -9.67 1.19 21.22
C GLY A 378 -10.14 1.98 22.44
N LYS A 379 -11.15 1.50 23.18
CA LYS A 379 -11.60 2.10 24.44
C LYS A 379 -10.54 2.06 25.53
N LYS A 380 -9.76 0.96 25.61
CA LYS A 380 -8.64 0.86 26.56
C LYS A 380 -7.53 1.85 26.20
N LEU A 381 -7.19 1.96 24.92
CA LEU A 381 -6.21 2.91 24.41
C LEU A 381 -6.64 4.36 24.68
N SER A 382 -7.91 4.69 24.41
CA SER A 382 -8.50 6.01 24.68
C SER A 382 -8.42 6.40 26.16
N ALA A 383 -8.80 5.48 27.07
CA ALA A 383 -8.70 5.72 28.51
C ALA A 383 -7.24 5.94 28.97
N ALA A 384 -6.30 5.18 28.42
CA ALA A 384 -4.88 5.34 28.73
C ALA A 384 -4.32 6.67 28.20
N ARG A 385 -4.73 7.09 26.99
CA ARG A 385 -4.39 8.39 26.41
C ARG A 385 -4.93 9.56 27.22
N ILE A 386 -6.18 9.49 27.69
CA ILE A 386 -6.77 10.54 28.55
C ILE A 386 -5.97 10.69 29.85
N ALA A 387 -5.64 9.57 30.52
CA ALA A 387 -4.83 9.62 31.73
C ALA A 387 -3.42 10.18 31.48
N LEU A 388 -2.82 9.88 30.32
CA LEU A 388 -1.51 10.39 29.93
C LEU A 388 -1.57 11.88 29.54
N ALA A 389 -2.66 12.30 28.91
CA ALA A 389 -2.94 13.68 28.53
C ALA A 389 -3.03 14.58 29.78
N GLU A 390 -3.69 14.13 30.85
CA GLU A 390 -3.74 14.85 32.13
C GLU A 390 -2.34 15.01 32.76
N LYS A 391 -1.54 13.93 32.77
CA LYS A 391 -0.17 13.94 33.29
C LYS A 391 0.72 14.90 32.48
N LEU A 392 0.67 14.83 31.15
CA LEU A 392 1.42 15.69 30.27
C LEU A 392 0.99 17.15 30.43
N SER A 393 -0.32 17.41 30.52
CA SER A 393 -0.88 18.74 30.74
C SER A 393 -0.34 19.39 32.02
N ALA A 394 -0.34 18.64 33.12
CA ALA A 394 0.18 19.12 34.41
C ALA A 394 1.70 19.38 34.37
N ALA A 395 2.47 18.42 33.84
CA ALA A 395 3.93 18.52 33.78
C ALA A 395 4.39 19.70 32.90
N VAL A 396 3.82 19.84 31.69
CA VAL A 396 4.17 20.94 30.78
C VAL A 396 3.71 22.28 31.35
N THR A 397 2.53 22.35 31.99
CA THR A 397 2.06 23.58 32.66
C THR A 397 3.03 24.03 33.75
N GLN A 398 3.53 23.10 34.56
CA GLN A 398 4.53 23.42 35.58
C GLN A 398 5.84 23.92 34.96
N GLU A 399 6.27 23.33 33.84
CA GLU A 399 7.49 23.74 33.15
C GLU A 399 7.38 25.13 32.50
N ILE A 400 6.26 25.43 31.81
CA ILE A 400 6.08 26.76 31.19
C ILE A 400 5.93 27.88 32.23
N HIS A 401 5.43 27.59 33.45
CA HIS A 401 5.44 28.56 34.55
C HIS A 401 6.87 28.93 34.96
N GLY A 402 7.82 27.99 34.91
CA GLY A 402 9.24 28.26 35.12
C GLY A 402 9.87 29.12 34.00
N LEU A 403 9.26 29.12 32.80
CA LEU A 403 9.72 29.87 31.62
C LEU A 403 9.02 31.22 31.46
N ALA A 404 8.69 31.87 32.58
CA ALA A 404 8.04 33.17 32.66
C ALA A 404 6.64 33.25 32.01
N MET A 405 5.94 32.12 31.90
CA MET A 405 4.54 32.03 31.46
C MET A 405 3.62 31.63 32.62
N ASN A 406 3.78 32.27 33.78
CA ASN A 406 3.20 31.88 35.08
C ASN A 406 1.66 31.71 35.12
N LYS A 407 0.95 32.27 34.14
CA LYS A 407 -0.51 32.15 34.06
C LYS A 407 -0.95 31.13 33.02
N ALA A 408 -0.09 30.80 32.06
CA ALA A 408 -0.46 29.95 30.94
C ALA A 408 -0.80 28.52 31.41
N VAL A 409 -1.72 27.88 30.70
CA VAL A 409 -2.15 26.50 30.97
C VAL A 409 -2.04 25.72 29.68
N PHE A 410 -1.28 24.64 29.71
CA PHE A 410 -1.18 23.69 28.61
C PHE A 410 -2.19 22.57 28.81
N VAL A 411 -2.96 22.26 27.77
CA VAL A 411 -4.02 21.25 27.81
C VAL A 411 -3.86 20.33 26.62
N VAL A 412 -3.83 19.02 26.88
CA VAL A 412 -3.91 17.98 25.85
C VAL A 412 -5.36 17.55 25.74
N ASP A 413 -6.03 17.93 24.65
CA ASP A 413 -7.40 17.53 24.36
C ASP A 413 -7.41 16.20 23.62
N VAL A 414 -8.24 15.26 24.06
CA VAL A 414 -8.38 13.93 23.47
C VAL A 414 -9.85 13.75 23.07
N ARG A 415 -10.12 13.83 21.77
CA ARG A 415 -11.48 13.75 21.21
C ARG A 415 -11.73 12.42 20.57
N THR A 416 -12.86 11.79 20.88
CA THR A 416 -13.29 10.56 20.23
C THR A 416 -13.68 10.83 18.77
N VAL A 417 -13.08 10.08 17.85
CA VAL A 417 -13.34 10.15 16.41
C VAL A 417 -13.67 8.76 15.84
N ALA A 418 -14.02 8.71 14.55
CA ALA A 418 -14.26 7.44 13.86
C ALA A 418 -12.98 6.56 13.85
N PRO A 419 -13.13 5.22 13.91
CA PRO A 419 -11.98 4.32 13.93
C PRO A 419 -11.04 4.53 12.74
N SER A 420 -9.77 4.82 13.04
CA SER A 420 -8.68 4.94 12.07
C SER A 420 -7.62 3.87 12.33
N LYS A 421 -6.57 3.79 11.50
CA LYS A 421 -5.41 2.92 11.80
C LYS A 421 -4.65 3.29 13.09
N ASN A 422 -4.87 4.50 13.61
CA ASN A 422 -4.12 5.11 14.71
C ASN A 422 -4.90 5.16 16.04
N GLY A 423 -6.18 4.76 16.05
CA GLY A 423 -7.00 4.76 17.26
C GLY A 423 -8.44 5.19 17.03
N LEU A 424 -9.13 5.43 18.15
CA LEU A 424 -10.45 6.05 18.23
C LEU A 424 -10.36 7.52 18.66
N ASP A 425 -9.16 8.08 18.73
CA ASP A 425 -8.92 9.39 19.33
C ASP A 425 -8.12 10.28 18.38
N GLU A 426 -8.48 11.54 18.38
CA GLU A 426 -7.68 12.64 17.88
C GLU A 426 -7.10 13.39 19.09
N VAL A 427 -5.79 13.59 19.09
CA VAL A 427 -5.06 14.25 20.17
C VAL A 427 -4.64 15.63 19.68
N GLU A 428 -5.03 16.68 20.39
CA GLU A 428 -4.73 18.07 20.06
C GLU A 428 -4.07 18.80 21.25
N PHE A 429 -2.93 19.44 21.02
CA PHE A 429 -2.25 20.26 22.02
C PHE A 429 -2.75 21.70 21.98
N LEU A 430 -3.27 22.15 23.12
CA LEU A 430 -3.88 23.47 23.31
C LEU A 430 -3.11 24.28 24.35
N LEU A 431 -3.12 25.60 24.18
CA LEU A 431 -2.56 26.56 25.12
C LEU A 431 -3.62 27.61 25.46
N ALA A 432 -3.78 27.88 26.75
CA ALA A 432 -4.55 29.03 27.24
C ALA A 432 -3.57 30.05 27.84
N PRO A 433 -3.70 31.36 27.53
CA PRO A 433 -2.83 32.39 28.11
C PRO A 433 -3.04 32.56 29.63
N ASN A 434 -4.21 32.19 30.13
CA ASN A 434 -4.52 32.13 31.55
C ASN A 434 -5.63 31.10 31.83
N SER A 435 -5.82 30.72 33.10
CA SER A 435 -6.83 29.75 33.52
C SER A 435 -8.28 30.16 33.25
N ALA A 436 -8.56 31.44 33.00
CA ALA A 436 -9.89 31.95 32.67
C ALA A 436 -10.17 32.01 31.16
N ALA A 437 -9.15 31.86 30.31
CA ALA A 437 -9.26 31.91 28.87
C ALA A 437 -9.49 30.51 28.28
N GLN A 438 -10.23 30.44 27.17
CA GLN A 438 -10.40 29.17 26.45
C GLN A 438 -9.07 28.74 25.82
N PRO A 439 -8.65 27.47 26.00
CA PRO A 439 -7.49 26.92 25.32
C PRO A 439 -7.68 26.95 23.79
N ARG A 440 -6.62 27.30 23.06
CA ARG A 440 -6.60 27.33 21.60
C ARG A 440 -5.44 26.47 21.07
N PRO A 441 -5.53 25.96 19.82
CA PRO A 441 -4.45 25.20 19.22
C PRO A 441 -3.13 25.96 19.24
N LEU A 442 -2.02 25.27 19.54
CA LEU A 442 -0.68 25.87 19.61
C LEU A 442 -0.33 26.73 18.38
N ALA A 443 -0.77 26.30 17.19
CA ALA A 443 -0.58 27.01 15.92
C ALA A 443 -1.09 28.46 15.92
N THR A 444 -2.14 28.73 16.70
CA THR A 444 -2.89 30.01 16.66
C THR A 444 -2.81 30.78 17.97
N SER A 445 -2.29 30.18 19.04
CA SER A 445 -2.40 30.73 20.39
C SER A 445 -1.17 31.48 20.90
N ALA A 446 0.01 31.28 20.31
CA ALA A 446 1.27 31.78 20.86
C ALA A 446 2.03 32.67 19.87
N SER A 447 2.70 33.70 20.37
CA SER A 447 3.73 34.42 19.61
C SER A 447 4.94 33.50 19.33
N GLY A 448 5.76 33.79 18.32
CA GLY A 448 6.89 32.93 17.94
C GLY A 448 7.83 32.55 19.10
N GLY A 449 8.12 33.49 20.00
CA GLY A 449 8.95 33.25 21.19
C GLY A 449 8.24 32.48 22.31
N GLU A 450 6.93 32.68 22.51
CA GLU A 450 6.15 31.87 23.46
C GLU A 450 6.03 30.42 22.99
N LEU A 451 5.83 30.22 21.69
CA LEU A 451 5.74 28.88 21.11
C LEU A 451 7.06 28.12 21.29
N SER A 452 8.20 28.74 21.03
CA SER A 452 9.51 28.10 21.25
C SER A 452 9.75 27.72 22.72
N ARG A 453 9.27 28.52 23.69
CA ARG A 453 9.34 28.15 25.11
C ARG A 453 8.41 27.01 25.48
N VAL A 454 7.19 26.99 24.94
CA VAL A 454 6.27 25.86 25.12
C VAL A 454 6.87 24.58 24.52
N MET A 455 7.49 24.66 23.35
CA MET A 455 8.18 23.52 22.74
C MET A 455 9.36 23.05 23.60
N LEU A 456 10.17 23.95 24.15
CA LEU A 456 11.24 23.58 25.09
C LEU A 456 10.67 22.84 26.32
N ALA A 457 9.59 23.37 26.92
CA ALA A 457 8.94 22.71 28.06
C ALA A 457 8.40 21.33 27.69
N LEU A 458 7.76 21.21 26.53
CA LEU A 458 7.25 19.95 26.01
C LEU A 458 8.39 18.94 25.80
N GLU A 459 9.48 19.34 25.15
CA GLU A 459 10.63 18.48 24.93
C GLU A 459 11.31 18.07 26.23
N VAL A 460 11.45 18.97 27.21
CA VAL A 460 11.99 18.62 28.54
C VAL A 460 11.15 17.54 29.23
N VAL A 461 9.82 17.58 29.07
CA VAL A 461 8.92 16.57 29.65
C VAL A 461 8.94 15.26 28.86
N LEU A 462 8.86 15.33 27.52
CA LEU A 462 8.83 14.16 26.64
C LEU A 462 10.17 13.42 26.59
N SER A 463 11.29 14.16 26.62
CA SER A 463 12.64 13.59 26.57
C SER A 463 13.14 13.03 27.90
N ALA A 464 12.35 13.13 28.98
CA ALA A 464 12.73 12.52 30.26
C ALA A 464 13.02 11.01 30.12
N GLY A 465 12.37 10.34 29.15
CA GLY A 465 12.55 8.93 28.80
C GLY A 465 13.34 8.64 27.52
N SER A 466 13.84 9.65 26.79
CA SER A 466 14.66 9.45 25.58
C SER A 466 16.07 10.03 25.75
N SER A 467 17.06 9.36 25.16
CA SER A 467 18.48 9.75 25.23
C SER A 467 19.16 9.66 23.87
N GLY A 468 20.25 10.40 23.71
CA GLY A 468 21.17 10.27 22.58
C GLY A 468 20.80 11.04 21.30
N THR A 469 19.69 11.76 21.31
CA THR A 469 19.23 12.57 20.16
C THR A 469 19.87 13.96 20.15
N THR A 470 19.97 14.56 18.96
CA THR A 470 20.46 15.94 18.76
C THR A 470 19.28 16.88 18.58
N MET A 471 19.22 17.94 19.38
CA MET A 471 18.11 18.90 19.40
C MET A 471 18.64 20.30 19.15
N VAL A 472 18.15 20.95 18.10
CA VAL A 472 18.55 22.31 17.72
C VAL A 472 17.44 23.28 18.07
N PHE A 473 17.70 24.32 18.85
CA PHE A 473 16.73 25.37 19.18
C PHE A 473 17.15 26.71 18.57
N ASP A 474 16.26 27.27 17.76
CA ASP A 474 16.38 28.59 17.15
C ASP A 474 15.35 29.53 17.76
N GLU A 475 15.77 30.74 18.13
CA GLU A 475 14.91 31.79 18.72
C GLU A 475 14.19 31.40 20.04
N VAL A 476 14.70 30.44 20.81
CA VAL A 476 14.09 30.04 22.11
C VAL A 476 14.11 31.17 23.16
N ASP A 477 15.03 32.09 22.99
CA ASP A 477 15.29 33.23 23.86
C ASP A 477 14.67 34.55 23.33
N ALA A 478 13.93 34.50 22.21
CA ALA A 478 13.34 35.68 21.59
C ALA A 478 12.31 36.37 22.51
N GLY A 479 12.52 37.66 22.75
CA GLY A 479 11.63 38.48 23.57
C GLY A 479 11.71 38.19 25.08
N VAL A 480 12.78 37.56 25.54
CA VAL A 480 13.00 37.18 26.94
C VAL A 480 14.26 37.85 27.48
N GLY A 481 14.24 38.26 28.75
CA GLY A 481 15.40 38.85 29.42
C GLY A 481 15.41 38.58 30.93
N GLY A 482 16.55 38.89 31.57
CA GLY A 482 16.71 38.80 33.02
C GLY A 482 16.53 37.39 33.58
N ARG A 483 15.73 37.24 34.65
CA ARG A 483 15.55 35.95 35.36
C ARG A 483 15.00 34.84 34.47
N ALA A 484 14.14 35.18 33.51
CA ALA A 484 13.55 34.21 32.59
C ALA A 484 14.61 33.57 31.67
N ALA A 485 15.62 34.35 31.26
CA ALA A 485 16.73 33.87 30.45
C ALA A 485 17.58 32.82 31.19
N VAL A 486 17.79 33.02 32.50
CA VAL A 486 18.51 32.07 33.36
C VAL A 486 17.73 30.75 33.49
N GLU A 487 16.41 30.80 33.63
CA GLU A 487 15.61 29.57 33.70
C GLU A 487 15.58 28.82 32.37
N ILE A 488 15.53 29.51 31.22
CA ILE A 488 15.72 28.89 29.89
C ILE A 488 17.08 28.20 29.82
N ALA A 489 18.15 28.89 30.21
CA ALA A 489 19.51 28.34 30.20
C ALA A 489 19.62 27.06 31.05
N LYS A 490 19.02 27.07 32.25
CA LYS A 490 18.96 25.90 33.12
C LYS A 490 18.22 24.71 32.49
N ARG A 491 17.11 24.95 31.79
CA ARG A 491 16.35 23.89 31.12
C ARG A 491 17.09 23.30 29.93
N LEU A 492 17.72 24.14 29.11
CA LEU A 492 18.58 23.70 28.02
C LEU A 492 19.76 22.87 28.53
N ALA A 493 20.42 23.32 29.60
CA ALA A 493 21.53 22.58 30.22
C ALA A 493 21.08 21.26 30.87
N ARG A 494 19.87 21.21 31.43
CA ARG A 494 19.29 19.96 31.97
C ARG A 494 18.94 18.97 30.86
N LEU A 495 18.34 19.45 29.77
CA LEU A 495 18.07 18.65 28.58
C LEU A 495 19.36 18.09 27.98
N ALA A 496 20.41 18.91 27.97
CA ALA A 496 21.74 18.57 27.49
C ALA A 496 22.48 17.47 28.30
N GLN A 497 21.92 17.03 29.43
CA GLN A 497 22.52 15.92 30.20
C GLN A 497 22.29 14.56 29.55
N LYS A 498 21.18 14.39 28.82
CA LYS A 498 20.80 13.13 28.17
C LYS A 498 20.78 13.21 26.65
N ASN A 499 20.77 14.42 26.10
CA ASN A 499 20.67 14.70 24.67
C ASN A 499 21.73 15.74 24.28
N GLN A 500 22.09 15.79 23.01
CA GLN A 500 22.91 16.87 22.50
C GLN A 500 22.00 18.06 22.19
N VAL A 501 22.34 19.25 22.67
CA VAL A 501 21.51 20.46 22.48
C VAL A 501 22.34 21.54 21.79
N ILE A 502 21.84 22.08 20.69
CA ILE A 502 22.46 23.18 19.95
C ILE A 502 21.52 24.38 19.98
N VAL A 503 21.96 25.53 20.47
CA VAL A 503 21.08 26.70 20.61
C VAL A 503 21.67 27.93 19.95
N VAL A 504 20.87 28.59 19.11
CA VAL A 504 21.19 29.94 18.64
C VAL A 504 20.65 30.94 19.64
N THR A 505 21.51 31.76 20.23
CA THR A 505 21.12 32.73 21.27
C THR A 505 21.82 34.06 21.10
N HIS A 506 21.19 35.09 21.64
CA HIS A 506 21.78 36.42 21.84
C HIS A 506 21.88 36.76 23.34
N LEU A 507 21.45 35.87 24.23
CA LEU A 507 21.43 36.11 25.66
C LEU A 507 22.69 35.56 26.34
N PRO A 508 23.47 36.40 27.04
CA PRO A 508 24.68 35.95 27.74
C PRO A 508 24.38 34.93 28.83
N GLN A 509 23.17 34.99 29.42
CA GLN A 509 22.71 34.03 30.43
C GLN A 509 22.59 32.62 29.87
N VAL A 510 22.23 32.46 28.59
CA VAL A 510 22.15 31.14 27.94
C VAL A 510 23.56 30.68 27.53
N ALA A 511 24.36 31.57 26.94
CA ALA A 511 25.72 31.27 26.54
C ALA A 511 26.61 30.82 27.70
N ALA A 512 26.41 31.37 28.91
CA ALA A 512 27.17 30.98 30.10
C ALA A 512 26.95 29.52 30.54
N PHE A 513 25.81 28.90 30.21
CA PHE A 513 25.52 27.51 30.57
C PHE A 513 26.02 26.49 29.54
N ALA A 514 26.58 26.94 28.41
CA ALA A 514 27.07 26.05 27.35
C ALA A 514 28.31 25.25 27.77
N ASP A 515 28.42 24.02 27.29
CA ASP A 515 29.66 23.24 27.32
C ASP A 515 30.61 23.72 26.23
N THR A 516 30.08 23.97 25.02
CA THR A 516 30.82 24.54 23.88
C THR A 516 30.19 25.86 23.45
N HIS A 517 31.01 26.90 23.29
CA HIS A 517 30.57 28.20 22.80
C HIS A 517 31.17 28.44 21.41
N VAL A 518 30.31 28.53 20.40
CA VAL A 518 30.67 28.84 19.02
C VAL A 518 30.26 30.28 18.72
N HIS A 519 31.18 31.06 18.15
CA HIS A 519 30.95 32.44 17.77
C HIS A 519 30.96 32.61 16.25
N VAL A 520 29.98 33.35 15.73
CA VAL A 520 29.87 33.71 14.31
C VAL A 520 30.27 35.17 14.13
N SER A 521 31.49 35.40 13.66
CA SER A 521 32.02 36.74 13.39
C SER A 521 31.80 37.16 11.93
N LYS A 522 31.79 38.48 11.69
CA LYS A 522 31.72 39.06 10.34
C LYS A 522 33.13 39.41 9.87
N ASN A 523 33.61 38.73 8.83
CA ASN A 523 34.84 39.12 8.14
C ASN A 523 34.48 39.97 6.92
N VAL A 524 34.75 41.27 7.01
CA VAL A 524 34.58 42.21 5.91
C VAL A 524 35.89 42.25 5.12
N GLY A 525 35.92 41.60 3.96
CA GLY A 525 37.00 41.78 2.98
C GLY A 525 36.64 42.86 1.96
N ASP A 526 37.63 43.26 1.14
CA ASP A 526 37.47 44.35 0.15
C ASP A 526 36.39 44.08 -0.91
N GLU A 527 36.14 42.81 -1.27
CA GLU A 527 35.19 42.42 -2.33
C GLU A 527 33.90 41.74 -1.82
N SER A 528 33.91 41.14 -0.63
CA SER A 528 32.72 40.47 -0.09
C SER A 528 32.69 40.36 1.43
N VAL A 529 31.48 40.33 1.98
CA VAL A 529 31.23 40.06 3.39
C VAL A 529 31.12 38.56 3.59
N THR A 530 31.94 38.01 4.49
CA THR A 530 31.93 36.60 4.86
C THR A 530 31.67 36.42 6.35
N SER A 531 31.22 35.24 6.74
CA SER A 531 31.11 34.85 8.14
C SER A 531 32.11 33.76 8.46
N ALA A 532 32.90 33.96 9.51
CA ALA A 532 33.70 32.91 10.12
C ALA A 532 32.92 32.30 11.29
N VAL A 533 33.11 31.00 11.52
CA VAL A 533 32.45 30.27 12.60
C VAL A 533 33.53 29.53 13.37
N GLU A 534 33.73 29.90 14.63
CA GLU A 534 34.86 29.42 15.44
C GLU A 534 34.41 29.03 16.84
N LYS A 535 35.04 28.01 17.41
CA LYS A 535 34.89 27.65 18.83
C LYS A 535 35.72 28.60 19.69
N LEU A 536 35.12 29.14 20.74
CA LEU A 536 35.80 30.00 21.70
C LEU A 536 36.50 29.17 22.78
N ASP A 537 37.71 29.58 23.12
CA ASP A 537 38.39 29.15 24.35
C ASP A 537 37.81 29.87 25.58
N ASP A 538 38.30 29.53 26.77
CA ASP A 538 37.78 30.07 28.02
C ASP A 538 37.96 31.60 28.15
N GLU A 539 39.05 32.16 27.63
CA GLU A 539 39.32 33.60 27.70
C GLU A 539 38.41 34.38 26.73
N ARG A 540 38.39 33.97 25.45
CA ARG A 540 37.53 34.57 24.43
C ARG A 540 36.05 34.39 24.75
N ARG A 541 35.68 33.32 25.47
CA ARG A 541 34.32 33.12 25.95
C ARG A 541 33.91 34.17 26.98
N VAL A 542 34.80 34.53 27.91
CA VAL A 542 34.56 35.62 28.88
C VAL A 542 34.39 36.94 28.12
N GLU A 543 35.25 37.22 27.15
CA GLU A 543 35.19 38.43 26.32
C GLU A 543 33.86 38.51 25.55
N GLU A 544 33.44 37.44 24.89
CA GLU A 544 32.17 37.40 24.15
C GLU A 544 30.97 37.58 25.08
N ILE A 545 30.95 36.94 26.25
CA ILE A 545 29.86 37.12 27.23
C ILE A 545 29.85 38.55 27.77
N ALA A 546 31.01 39.15 28.04
CA ALA A 546 31.13 40.54 28.45
C ALA A 546 30.60 41.49 27.37
N ARG A 547 30.94 41.25 26.09
CA ARG A 547 30.44 41.99 24.94
C ARG A 547 28.92 41.86 24.81
N MET A 548 28.37 40.66 24.99
CA MET A 548 26.92 40.40 24.97
C MET A 548 26.18 41.10 26.13
N LEU A 549 26.82 41.29 27.29
CA LEU A 549 26.26 41.97 28.45
C LEU A 549 26.32 43.50 28.32
N ALA A 550 27.48 44.04 27.94
CA ALA A 550 27.77 45.47 27.99
C ALA A 550 27.55 46.18 26.64
N GLY A 551 27.52 45.44 25.52
CA GLY A 551 27.47 46.00 24.17
C GLY A 551 28.73 46.79 23.78
N LEU A 552 29.79 46.70 24.59
CA LEU A 552 31.06 47.38 24.42
C LEU A 552 32.18 46.35 24.56
N ASP A 553 33.20 46.49 23.73
CA ASP A 553 34.40 45.68 23.82
C ASP A 553 35.20 46.08 25.08
N ASP A 554 35.67 45.07 25.81
CA ASP A 554 36.76 45.19 26.78
C ASP A 554 36.52 46.14 27.97
N THR A 555 35.35 46.04 28.62
CA THR A 555 35.08 46.75 29.89
C THR A 555 35.38 45.87 31.11
N GLU A 556 36.17 46.38 32.07
CA GLU A 556 36.52 45.63 33.30
C GLU A 556 35.26 45.17 34.08
N THR A 557 34.23 46.01 34.14
CA THR A 557 32.97 45.71 34.83
C THR A 557 32.15 44.65 34.09
N GLY A 558 32.13 44.68 32.75
CA GLY A 558 31.49 43.66 31.93
C GLY A 558 32.17 42.29 32.08
N ARG A 559 33.51 42.29 32.11
CA ARG A 559 34.33 41.09 32.33
C ARG A 559 34.05 40.44 33.68
N ALA A 560 34.05 41.22 34.76
CA ALA A 560 33.75 40.72 36.10
C ALA A 560 32.35 40.08 36.19
N HIS A 561 31.35 40.68 35.55
CA HIS A 561 29.99 40.11 35.54
C HIS A 561 29.90 38.83 34.68
N ALA A 562 30.62 38.76 33.56
CA ALA A 562 30.72 37.57 32.73
C ALA A 562 31.36 36.39 33.49
N GLU A 563 32.44 36.65 34.23
CA GLU A 563 33.11 35.65 35.07
C GLU A 563 32.19 35.11 36.18
N GLU A 564 31.45 35.99 36.86
CA GLU A 564 30.48 35.61 37.89
C GLU A 564 29.36 34.72 37.31
N LEU A 565 28.84 35.08 36.14
CA LEU A 565 27.79 34.34 35.45
C LEU A 565 28.27 32.95 35.02
N LEU A 566 29.46 32.86 34.45
CA LEU A 566 30.11 31.59 34.09
C LEU A 566 30.37 30.72 35.32
N ALA A 567 30.88 31.29 36.41
CA ALA A 567 31.13 30.56 37.66
C ALA A 567 29.83 29.99 38.24
N THR A 568 28.76 30.79 38.25
CA THR A 568 27.43 30.38 38.73
C THR A 568 26.85 29.25 37.87
N ALA A 569 26.97 29.37 36.55
CA ALA A 569 26.52 28.34 35.60
C ALA A 569 27.28 27.02 35.79
N ARG A 570 28.62 27.09 35.83
CA ARG A 570 29.50 25.93 36.07
C ARG A 570 29.18 25.23 37.40
N LYS A 571 28.99 25.98 38.48
CA LYS A 571 28.61 25.43 39.80
C LYS A 571 27.26 24.71 39.75
N THR A 572 26.28 25.29 39.05
CA THR A 572 24.94 24.70 38.89
C THR A 572 25.00 23.39 38.11
N ILE A 573 25.71 23.38 36.98
CA ILE A 573 25.89 22.19 36.14
C ILE A 573 26.64 21.09 36.89
N ALA A 574 27.70 21.43 37.62
CA ALA A 574 28.47 20.47 38.42
C ALA A 574 27.60 19.81 39.50
N ALA A 575 26.75 20.57 40.19
CA ALA A 575 25.83 20.03 41.19
C ALA A 575 24.84 19.02 40.59
N TRP A 576 24.33 19.27 39.38
CA TRP A 576 23.44 18.33 38.73
C TRP A 576 24.17 17.08 38.22
N ARG A 577 25.35 17.23 37.61
CA ARG A 577 26.16 16.09 37.15
C ARG A 577 26.56 15.17 38.30
N ALA A 578 26.89 15.74 39.48
CA ALA A 578 27.16 14.97 40.68
C ALA A 578 25.93 14.19 41.18
N SER A 579 24.76 14.83 41.21
CA SER A 579 23.51 14.17 41.61
C SER A 579 23.04 13.07 40.65
N SER A 580 23.38 13.17 39.36
CA SER A 580 23.06 12.13 38.37
C SER A 580 24.00 10.92 38.44
N ALA A 581 25.23 11.11 38.92
CA ALA A 581 26.22 10.04 39.08
C ALA A 581 25.98 9.15 40.32
N GLU A 582 25.20 9.61 41.30
CA GLU A 582 24.82 8.81 42.49
C GLU A 582 23.58 7.92 42.27
N VAL A 583 22.89 8.06 41.13
CA VAL A 583 21.62 7.36 40.82
C VAL A 583 21.79 6.26 39.75
N HIS A 584 22.98 6.17 39.14
CA HIS A 584 23.42 5.06 38.29
C HIS A 584 24.50 4.25 39.01
#